data_AF-A0A9X0QFF9-F1
#
_entry.id   AF-A0A9X0QFF9-F1
#
_cell.length_a   1.000
_cell.length_b   1.000
_cell.length_c   1.000
_cell.angle_alpha   90.00
_cell.angle_beta   90.00
_cell.angle_gamma   90.00
#
_symmetry.space_group_name_H-M   'P 1'
#
loop_
_entity.id
_entity.type
_entity.pdbx_description
1 polymer ?
#
loop_
_entity_poly.entity_id
_entity_poly.type
_entity_poly.pdbx_seq_one_letter_code
_entity_poly.pdbx_strand_id
1 'polypeptide(L)'
;MWLPTLIRRGGKVLDVWNSTWTGFALWVVSFGFWVYWHPYSNLPTPGKAIGALAVVAGIMSVRTLGTPAKCAWVLLLIFLLKTEFRAIDKDHYLNDQAQEKFFDSQRTGFQDIATQANVGFAATTGSLTSAIAGIHSTLTTANKTLRQTQPHAAIKFDRVEFAPPDPTEIRANTEYAFNWHYENVGSAIATNGKTFARIYIANADDKDAQTGLAKEFNSDWNKSKEVSGQSNFMAPNTPLWGTTRRTFTDEEFRNYNPRKTIYLLMRFEYTDETGTWGTDSCVGFQRDSATQTDTKIWHVCYTFERFRYPVGQQKKPLQ
;
A
#
# COMPACT_ATOMS: atom_id res chain seq x y z
N MET A 1 23.56 75.97 -50.76
CA MET A 1 24.43 77.05 -50.25
C MET A 1 23.57 78.25 -49.88
N TRP A 2 23.01 78.30 -48.67
CA TRP A 2 22.43 79.51 -48.05
C TRP A 2 22.28 79.29 -46.55
N LEU A 3 23.10 79.97 -45.75
CA LEU A 3 22.87 80.40 -44.37
C LEU A 3 24.02 81.35 -44.03
N PRO A 4 23.77 82.66 -43.84
CA PRO A 4 23.85 83.16 -42.46
C PRO A 4 23.01 84.43 -42.19
N THR A 5 22.02 84.37 -41.29
CA THR A 5 21.40 85.58 -40.68
C THR A 5 20.97 85.41 -39.22
N LEU A 6 21.47 84.40 -38.50
CA LEU A 6 21.09 84.18 -37.09
C LEU A 6 22.04 84.78 -36.03
N ILE A 7 23.14 85.43 -36.39
CA ILE A 7 24.20 85.78 -35.41
C ILE A 7 24.02 87.16 -34.74
N ARG A 8 23.16 88.07 -35.23
CA ARG A 8 23.14 89.46 -34.69
C ARG A 8 22.22 89.72 -33.49
N ARG A 9 21.33 88.79 -33.10
CA ARG A 9 20.49 88.90 -31.87
C ARG A 9 21.14 88.31 -30.61
N GLY A 10 22.27 87.62 -30.74
CA GLY A 10 22.92 86.91 -29.62
C GLY A 10 23.50 87.81 -28.53
N GLY A 11 23.99 89.01 -28.88
CA GLY A 11 24.69 89.90 -27.93
C GLY A 11 23.85 90.32 -26.73
N LYS A 12 22.62 90.82 -26.96
CA LYS A 12 21.75 91.30 -25.88
C LYS A 12 21.30 90.19 -24.92
N VAL A 13 21.11 88.97 -25.42
CA VAL A 13 20.73 87.81 -24.58
C VAL A 13 21.91 87.36 -23.72
N LEU A 14 23.12 87.35 -24.30
CA LEU A 14 24.33 86.99 -23.59
C LEU A 14 24.67 88.01 -22.48
N ASP A 15 24.43 89.30 -22.73
CA ASP A 15 24.64 90.37 -21.76
C ASP A 15 23.67 90.26 -20.56
N VAL A 16 22.40 89.96 -20.81
CA VAL A 16 21.40 89.72 -19.75
C VAL A 16 21.71 88.42 -18.99
N TRP A 17 22.11 87.36 -19.70
CA TRP A 17 22.49 86.08 -19.10
C TRP A 17 23.70 86.21 -18.18
N ASN A 18 24.70 86.98 -18.57
CA ASN A 18 25.91 87.21 -17.77
C ASN A 18 25.76 88.31 -16.71
N SER A 19 24.67 89.09 -16.72
CA SER A 19 24.39 90.14 -15.73
C SER A 19 24.41 89.61 -14.30
N THR A 20 25.17 90.24 -13.40
CA THR A 20 25.33 89.83 -11.98
C THR A 20 24.00 89.57 -11.27
N TRP A 21 22.95 90.33 -11.62
CA TRP A 21 21.63 90.20 -11.01
C TRP A 21 20.92 88.88 -11.33
N THR A 22 21.03 88.39 -12.57
CA THR A 22 20.45 87.08 -12.94
C THR A 22 21.18 85.93 -12.24
N GLY A 23 22.48 86.08 -11.99
CA GLY A 23 23.29 85.07 -11.30
C GLY A 23 22.94 85.01 -9.83
N PHE A 24 22.74 86.17 -9.21
CA PHE A 24 22.27 86.27 -7.83
C PHE A 24 20.86 85.66 -7.68
N ALA A 25 19.92 85.98 -8.58
CA ALA A 25 18.58 85.41 -8.54
C ALA A 25 18.59 83.87 -8.64
N LEU A 26 19.36 83.30 -9.59
CA LEU A 26 19.49 81.85 -9.75
C LEU A 26 20.13 81.20 -8.51
N TRP A 27 21.12 81.86 -7.92
CA TRP A 27 21.77 81.38 -6.70
C TRP A 27 20.79 81.38 -5.52
N VAL A 28 20.01 82.44 -5.33
CA VAL A 28 18.98 82.53 -4.26
C VAL A 28 17.92 81.44 -4.41
N VAL A 29 17.45 81.18 -5.63
CA VAL A 29 16.48 80.09 -5.89
C VAL A 29 17.10 78.73 -5.55
N SER A 30 18.33 78.47 -6.02
CA SER A 30 19.03 77.21 -5.76
C SER A 30 19.31 77.00 -4.26
N PHE A 31 19.67 78.08 -3.56
CA PHE A 31 19.88 78.07 -2.11
C PHE A 31 18.56 77.87 -1.35
N GLY A 32 17.46 78.48 -1.81
CA GLY A 32 16.13 78.26 -1.25
C GLY A 32 15.67 76.80 -1.34
N PHE A 33 15.93 76.14 -2.48
CA PHE A 33 15.71 74.70 -2.61
C PHE A 33 16.55 73.88 -1.62
N TRP A 34 17.82 74.24 -1.44
CA TRP A 34 18.66 73.58 -0.45
C TRP A 34 18.12 73.77 0.98
N VAL A 35 17.73 74.98 1.39
CA VAL A 35 17.15 75.24 2.72
C VAL A 35 15.86 74.44 2.93
N TYR A 36 15.02 74.31 1.90
CA TYR A 36 13.81 73.51 1.96
C TYR A 36 14.08 72.01 2.14
N TRP A 37 15.14 71.48 1.52
CA TRP A 37 15.57 70.08 1.62
C TRP A 37 16.46 69.76 2.83
N HIS A 38 17.03 70.77 3.47
CA HIS A 38 17.90 70.61 4.64
C HIS A 38 17.22 69.93 5.85
N PRO A 39 15.96 70.23 6.24
CA PRO A 39 15.30 69.53 7.34
C PRO A 39 15.01 68.06 7.00
N TYR A 40 15.24 67.17 7.97
CA TYR A 40 15.08 65.70 7.83
C TYR A 40 13.69 65.25 7.35
N SER A 41 12.68 66.10 7.53
CA SER A 41 11.30 65.86 7.09
C SER A 41 11.12 65.90 5.57
N ASN A 42 11.90 66.72 4.85
CA ASN A 42 11.75 66.97 3.41
C ASN A 42 12.98 66.56 2.59
N LEU A 43 13.75 65.59 3.09
CA LEU A 43 14.88 65.02 2.35
C LEU A 43 14.37 64.41 1.02
N PRO A 44 14.92 64.84 -0.13
CA PRO A 44 14.56 64.25 -1.41
C PRO A 44 15.04 62.79 -1.47
N THR A 45 14.41 61.99 -2.33
CA THR A 45 14.88 60.63 -2.62
C THR A 45 16.30 60.68 -3.20
N PRO A 46 17.16 59.68 -2.91
CA PRO A 46 18.47 59.56 -3.55
C PRO A 46 18.36 59.74 -5.07
N GLY A 47 19.27 60.52 -5.65
CA GLY A 47 19.29 60.85 -7.08
C GLY A 47 18.57 62.15 -7.47
N LYS A 48 17.59 62.65 -6.71
CA LYS A 48 16.98 63.96 -7.00
C LYS A 48 17.94 65.13 -6.72
N ALA A 49 18.74 65.04 -5.65
CA ALA A 49 19.75 66.07 -5.38
C ALA A 49 20.95 65.97 -6.34
N ILE A 50 21.31 64.77 -6.82
CA ILE A 50 22.29 64.61 -7.93
C ILE A 50 21.76 65.26 -9.23
N GLY A 51 20.48 65.10 -9.55
CA GLY A 51 19.86 65.78 -10.68
C GLY A 51 19.92 67.31 -10.54
N ALA A 52 19.65 67.84 -9.35
CA ALA A 52 19.78 69.28 -9.06
C ALA A 52 21.24 69.76 -9.15
N LEU A 53 22.21 68.98 -8.65
CA LEU A 53 23.65 69.24 -8.78
C LEU A 53 24.06 69.36 -10.25
N ALA A 54 23.60 68.45 -11.11
CA ALA A 54 23.92 68.46 -12.53
C ALA A 54 23.37 69.71 -13.24
N VAL A 55 22.14 70.11 -12.91
CA VAL A 55 21.53 71.34 -13.45
C VAL A 55 22.31 72.58 -13.01
N VAL A 56 22.65 72.67 -11.73
CA VAL A 56 23.46 73.78 -11.17
C VAL A 56 24.84 73.83 -11.82
N ALA A 57 25.51 72.70 -11.98
CA ALA A 57 26.81 72.61 -12.63
C ALA A 57 26.75 73.00 -14.12
N GLY A 58 25.69 72.60 -14.83
CA GLY A 58 25.45 73.01 -16.21
C GLY A 58 25.21 74.50 -16.38
N ILE A 59 24.46 75.13 -15.47
CA ILE A 59 24.28 76.59 -15.45
C ILE A 59 25.60 77.30 -15.19
N MET A 60 26.43 76.76 -14.28
CA MET A 60 27.75 77.31 -13.96
C MET A 60 28.73 77.20 -15.13
N SER A 61 28.72 76.10 -15.89
CA SER A 61 29.69 75.87 -16.98
C SER A 61 29.50 76.82 -18.17
N VAL A 62 28.26 77.24 -18.43
CA VAL A 62 27.91 78.13 -19.54
C VAL A 62 28.15 79.61 -19.21
N ARG A 63 28.30 79.96 -17.92
CA ARG A 63 28.35 81.35 -17.46
C ARG A 63 29.78 81.82 -17.15
N THR A 64 30.13 83.02 -17.61
CA THR A 64 31.41 83.66 -17.26
C THR A 64 31.29 84.32 -15.87
N LEU A 65 31.92 83.73 -14.87
CA LEU A 65 31.82 84.15 -13.47
C LEU A 65 33.14 84.75 -12.96
N GLY A 66 33.05 85.83 -12.18
CA GLY A 66 34.16 86.31 -11.37
C GLY A 66 34.50 85.33 -10.24
N THR A 67 35.74 85.38 -9.75
CA THR A 67 36.27 84.50 -8.69
C THR A 67 35.36 84.37 -7.45
N PRO A 68 34.81 85.45 -6.84
CA PRO A 68 33.98 85.30 -5.64
C PRO A 68 32.65 84.59 -5.93
N ALA A 69 32.08 84.80 -7.12
CA ALA A 69 30.86 84.09 -7.53
C ALA A 69 31.13 82.59 -7.68
N LYS A 70 32.27 82.20 -8.25
CA LYS A 70 32.67 80.78 -8.37
C LYS A 70 32.74 80.10 -6.99
N CYS A 71 33.32 80.77 -5.99
CA CYS A 71 33.36 80.25 -4.62
C CYS A 71 31.95 80.02 -4.04
N ALA A 72 31.02 80.96 -4.25
CA ALA A 72 29.64 80.83 -3.77
C ALA A 72 28.88 79.67 -4.45
N TRP A 73 29.13 79.41 -5.73
CA TRP A 73 28.56 78.25 -6.44
C TRP A 73 29.16 76.93 -5.97
N VAL A 74 30.48 76.87 -5.74
CA VAL A 74 31.15 75.67 -5.19
C VAL A 74 30.63 75.33 -3.79
N LEU A 75 30.41 76.32 -2.93
CA LEU A 75 29.80 76.10 -1.61
C LEU A 75 28.39 75.50 -1.74
N LEU A 76 27.60 75.98 -2.70
CA LEU A 76 26.25 75.45 -2.96
C LEU A 76 26.29 73.99 -3.42
N LEU A 77 27.27 73.61 -4.27
CA LEU A 77 27.48 72.21 -4.66
C LEU A 77 27.85 71.32 -3.46
N ILE A 78 28.70 71.79 -2.56
CA ILE A 78 29.06 71.05 -1.32
C ILE A 78 27.82 70.84 -0.44
N PHE A 79 26.98 71.86 -0.32
CA PHE A 79 25.74 71.78 0.45
C PHE A 79 24.73 70.78 -0.12
N LEU A 80 24.58 70.75 -1.44
CA LEU A 80 23.73 69.78 -2.14
C LEU A 80 24.30 68.35 -2.08
N LEU A 81 25.63 68.20 -2.12
CA LEU A 81 26.28 66.90 -1.93
C LEU A 81 26.06 66.34 -0.52
N LYS A 82 26.15 67.20 0.51
CA LYS A 82 25.85 66.81 1.90
C LYS A 82 24.39 66.36 2.07
N THR A 83 23.44 66.98 1.36
CA THR A 83 22.04 66.54 1.41
C THR A 83 21.84 65.19 0.75
N GLU A 84 22.58 64.86 -0.31
CA GLU A 84 22.53 63.54 -0.95
C GLU A 84 23.03 62.44 -0.02
N PHE A 85 24.19 62.62 0.64
CA PHE A 85 24.68 61.62 1.59
C PHE A 85 23.68 61.34 2.73
N ARG A 86 23.03 62.39 3.26
CA ARG A 86 21.99 62.21 4.28
C ARG A 86 20.73 61.53 3.76
N ALA A 87 20.38 61.74 2.48
CA ALA A 87 19.27 61.04 1.85
C ALA A 87 19.59 59.55 1.68
N ILE A 88 20.83 59.22 1.29
CA ILE A 88 21.33 57.84 1.17
C ILE A 88 21.33 57.15 2.54
N ASP A 89 21.84 57.78 3.59
CA ASP A 89 21.85 57.21 4.95
C ASP A 89 20.43 56.90 5.46
N LYS A 90 19.47 57.79 5.17
CA LYS A 90 18.06 57.61 5.53
C LYS A 90 17.43 56.45 4.74
N ASP A 91 17.75 56.33 3.45
CA ASP A 91 17.25 55.26 2.60
C ASP A 91 17.76 53.89 3.06
N HIS A 92 19.05 53.79 3.38
CA HIS A 92 19.64 52.58 3.97
C HIS A 92 18.96 52.19 5.28
N TYR A 93 18.77 53.14 6.20
CA TYR A 93 18.12 52.87 7.49
C TYR A 93 16.67 52.38 7.33
N LEU A 94 15.89 52.96 6.41
CA LEU A 94 14.52 52.52 6.14
C LEU A 94 14.49 51.15 5.47
N ASN A 95 15.42 50.89 4.56
CA ASN A 95 15.53 49.60 3.89
C ASN A 95 15.92 48.48 4.87
N ASP A 96 16.87 48.74 5.78
CA ASP A 96 17.27 47.78 6.81
C ASP A 96 16.10 47.43 7.74
N GLN A 97 15.32 48.42 8.18
CA GLN A 97 14.10 48.18 8.96
C GLN A 97 13.03 47.40 8.19
N ALA A 98 12.84 47.70 6.91
CA ALA A 98 11.89 46.98 6.07
C ALA A 98 12.33 45.51 5.90
N GLN A 99 13.63 45.29 5.75
CA GLN A 99 14.22 43.97 5.62
C GLN A 99 14.13 43.16 6.92
N GLU A 100 14.38 43.77 8.08
CA GLU A 100 14.19 43.14 9.40
C GLU A 100 12.74 42.67 9.60
N LYS A 101 11.76 43.57 9.37
CA LYS A 101 10.33 43.22 9.46
C LYS A 101 9.94 42.11 8.50
N PHE A 102 10.51 42.11 7.29
CA PHE A 102 10.28 41.07 6.31
C PHE A 102 10.82 39.71 6.81
N PHE A 103 12.03 39.68 7.37
CA PHE A 103 12.60 38.45 7.95
C PHE A 103 11.81 37.95 9.16
N ASP A 104 11.36 38.83 10.05
CA ASP A 104 10.54 38.45 11.20
C ASP A 104 9.20 37.85 10.77
N SER A 105 8.56 38.44 9.75
CA SER A 105 7.32 37.90 9.18
C SER A 105 7.53 36.51 8.55
N GLN A 106 8.64 36.29 7.83
CA GLN A 106 8.97 34.99 7.28
C GLN A 106 9.26 33.96 8.37
N ARG A 107 10.03 34.33 9.39
CA ARG A 107 10.34 33.46 10.52
C ARG A 107 9.08 32.98 11.22
N THR A 108 8.14 33.88 11.46
CA THR A 108 6.84 33.56 12.06
C THR A 108 6.07 32.59 11.15
N GLY A 109 6.00 32.87 9.84
CA GLY A 109 5.35 31.97 8.88
C GLY A 109 5.95 30.57 8.84
N PHE A 110 7.28 30.44 8.89
CA PHE A 110 7.94 29.14 8.94
C PHE A 110 7.69 28.40 10.26
N GLN A 111 7.63 29.11 11.39
CA GLN A 111 7.29 28.52 12.70
C GLN A 111 5.86 27.99 12.72
N ASP A 112 4.90 28.70 12.13
CA ASP A 112 3.52 28.25 12.02
C ASP A 112 3.40 26.99 11.15
N ILE A 113 4.09 26.97 9.99
CA ILE A 113 4.13 25.79 9.11
C ILE A 113 4.73 24.59 9.84
N ALA A 114 5.84 24.77 10.56
CA ALA A 114 6.48 23.69 11.31
C ALA A 114 5.56 23.16 12.43
N THR A 115 4.85 24.05 13.12
CA THR A 115 3.89 23.68 14.17
C THR A 115 2.73 22.90 13.58
N GLN A 116 2.15 23.35 12.48
CA GLN A 116 1.05 22.68 11.80
C GLN A 116 1.47 21.31 11.26
N ALA A 117 2.69 21.20 10.70
CA ALA A 117 3.24 19.93 10.25
C ALA A 117 3.39 18.95 11.42
N ASN A 118 3.92 19.38 12.56
CA ASN A 118 4.07 18.53 13.75
C ASN A 118 2.71 18.04 14.28
N VAL A 119 1.70 18.89 14.32
CA VAL A 119 0.32 18.50 14.70
C VAL A 119 -0.24 17.47 13.71
N GLY A 120 -0.07 17.70 12.41
CA GLY A 120 -0.51 16.78 11.35
C GLY A 120 0.18 15.41 11.43
N PHE A 121 1.48 15.38 11.70
CA PHE A 121 2.24 14.14 11.91
C PHE A 121 1.74 13.39 13.15
N ALA A 122 1.59 14.06 14.29
CA ALA A 122 1.11 13.42 15.52
C ALA A 122 -0.29 12.80 15.35
N ALA A 123 -1.21 13.51 14.68
CA ALA A 123 -2.54 12.99 14.39
C ALA A 123 -2.50 11.76 13.45
N THR A 124 -1.67 11.83 12.41
CA THR A 124 -1.49 10.72 11.46
C THR A 124 -0.89 9.49 12.13
N THR A 125 0.13 9.67 12.97
CA THR A 125 0.75 8.57 13.73
C THR A 125 -0.25 7.93 14.70
N GLY A 126 -1.04 8.73 15.44
CA GLY A 126 -2.07 8.21 16.35
C GLY A 126 -3.16 7.41 15.61
N SER A 127 -3.60 7.89 14.44
CA SER A 127 -4.56 7.17 13.60
C SER A 127 -3.99 5.84 13.09
N LEU A 128 -2.72 5.83 12.66
CA LEU A 128 -2.06 4.62 12.18
C LEU A 128 -1.90 3.57 13.30
N THR A 129 -1.49 3.98 14.49
CA THR A 129 -1.41 3.09 15.66
C THR A 129 -2.77 2.47 16.00
N SER A 130 -3.84 3.27 15.92
CA SER A 130 -5.21 2.79 16.17
C SER A 130 -5.67 1.77 15.13
N ALA A 131 -5.36 2.01 13.84
CA ALA A 131 -5.66 1.07 12.77
C ALA A 131 -4.90 -0.27 12.94
N ILE A 132 -3.61 -0.21 13.31
CA ILE A 132 -2.80 -1.40 13.61
C ILE A 132 -3.40 -2.19 14.78
N ALA A 133 -3.82 -1.51 15.85
CA ALA A 133 -4.47 -2.16 17.00
C ALA A 133 -5.80 -2.85 16.59
N GLY A 134 -6.60 -2.20 15.74
CA GLY A 134 -7.84 -2.79 15.19
C GLY A 134 -7.59 -4.04 14.34
N ILE A 135 -6.56 -4.03 13.50
CA ILE A 135 -6.14 -5.20 12.71
C ILE A 135 -5.70 -6.34 13.64
N HIS A 136 -4.86 -6.07 14.62
CA HIS A 136 -4.44 -7.08 15.60
C HIS A 136 -5.64 -7.70 16.34
N SER A 137 -6.57 -6.86 16.81
CA SER A 137 -7.79 -7.32 17.47
C SER A 137 -8.63 -8.23 16.57
N THR A 138 -8.77 -7.86 15.29
CA THR A 138 -9.53 -8.65 14.31
C THR A 138 -8.86 -10.00 14.04
N LEU A 139 -7.54 -10.03 13.89
CA LEU A 139 -6.78 -11.27 13.71
C LEU A 139 -6.85 -12.17 14.94
N THR A 140 -6.73 -11.61 16.15
CA THR A 140 -6.91 -12.35 17.39
C THR A 140 -8.31 -12.96 17.49
N THR A 141 -9.35 -12.19 17.13
CA THR A 141 -10.73 -12.66 17.15
C THR A 141 -10.95 -13.76 16.11
N ALA A 142 -10.50 -13.57 14.88
CA ALA A 142 -10.60 -14.58 13.82
C ALA A 142 -9.89 -15.88 14.22
N ASN A 143 -8.68 -15.80 14.77
CA ASN A 143 -7.94 -16.96 15.24
C ASN A 143 -8.66 -17.66 16.42
N LYS A 144 -9.24 -16.89 17.34
CA LYS A 144 -10.04 -17.45 18.45
C LYS A 144 -11.28 -18.16 17.92
N THR A 145 -12.01 -17.55 16.99
CA THR A 145 -13.18 -18.16 16.35
C THR A 145 -12.78 -19.44 15.63
N LEU A 146 -11.72 -19.42 14.82
CA LEU A 146 -11.23 -20.61 14.13
C LEU A 146 -10.91 -21.75 15.11
N ARG A 147 -10.21 -21.45 16.22
CA ARG A 147 -9.94 -22.43 17.28
C ARG A 147 -11.20 -22.93 17.99
N GLN A 148 -12.20 -22.07 18.18
CA GLN A 148 -13.47 -22.44 18.83
C GLN A 148 -14.40 -23.22 17.90
N THR A 149 -14.30 -23.02 16.58
CA THR A 149 -15.10 -23.72 15.57
C THR A 149 -14.40 -24.93 14.98
N GLN A 150 -13.11 -25.12 15.26
CA GLN A 150 -12.37 -26.30 14.80
C GLN A 150 -13.00 -27.55 15.45
N PRO A 151 -13.32 -28.60 14.66
CA PRO A 151 -13.83 -29.84 15.24
C PRO A 151 -12.80 -30.43 16.21
N HIS A 152 -13.27 -30.95 17.34
CA HIS A 152 -12.42 -31.57 18.36
C HIS A 152 -11.62 -32.72 17.74
N ALA A 153 -12.27 -33.74 17.20
CA ALA A 153 -11.63 -34.63 16.24
C ALA A 153 -12.32 -34.58 14.88
N ALA A 154 -11.53 -34.68 13.82
CA ALA A 154 -12.00 -34.80 12.45
C ALA A 154 -11.03 -35.66 11.67
N ILE A 155 -11.46 -36.84 11.24
CA ILE A 155 -10.62 -37.75 10.46
C ILE A 155 -10.70 -37.35 8.99
N LYS A 156 -9.54 -37.20 8.37
CA LYS A 156 -9.38 -36.91 6.95
C LYS A 156 -8.61 -38.05 6.30
N PHE A 157 -9.10 -38.54 5.16
CA PHE A 157 -8.32 -39.44 4.30
C PHE A 157 -7.39 -38.60 3.42
N ASP A 158 -6.10 -38.95 3.40
CA ASP A 158 -5.06 -38.16 2.74
C ASP A 158 -4.71 -38.68 1.35
N ARG A 159 -4.44 -39.98 1.23
CA ARG A 159 -4.16 -40.64 -0.05
C ARG A 159 -4.45 -42.13 -0.01
N VAL A 160 -4.60 -42.72 -1.19
CA VAL A 160 -4.77 -44.16 -1.36
C VAL A 160 -3.81 -44.65 -2.44
N GLU A 161 -3.12 -45.74 -2.18
CA GLU A 161 -2.10 -46.30 -3.06
C GLU A 161 -2.13 -47.83 -3.02
N PHE A 162 -1.58 -48.49 -4.04
CA PHE A 162 -1.30 -49.91 -3.93
C PHE A 162 -0.25 -50.14 -2.83
N ALA A 163 -0.38 -51.25 -2.11
CA ALA A 163 0.70 -51.68 -1.23
C ALA A 163 1.88 -52.15 -2.10
N PRO A 164 3.12 -51.76 -1.78
CA PRO A 164 4.28 -52.15 -2.58
C PRO A 164 4.43 -53.68 -2.69
N PRO A 165 4.84 -54.20 -3.87
CA PRO A 165 5.12 -53.45 -5.10
C PRO A 165 3.85 -53.05 -5.86
N ASP A 166 3.84 -51.83 -6.42
CA ASP A 166 2.75 -51.37 -7.27
C ASP A 166 2.61 -52.28 -8.51
N PRO A 167 1.40 -52.77 -8.81
CA PRO A 167 1.20 -53.65 -9.95
C PRO A 167 1.34 -52.88 -11.25
N THR A 168 2.12 -53.42 -12.19
CA THR A 168 2.20 -52.90 -13.57
C THR A 168 0.92 -53.16 -14.37
N GLU A 169 0.13 -54.15 -13.93
CA GLU A 169 -1.11 -54.57 -14.56
C GLU A 169 -2.07 -55.19 -13.52
N ILE A 170 -3.35 -54.83 -13.60
CA ILE A 170 -4.42 -55.48 -12.83
C ILE A 170 -4.91 -56.71 -13.59
N ARG A 171 -5.07 -57.83 -12.88
CA ARG A 171 -5.46 -59.14 -13.40
C ARG A 171 -6.53 -59.78 -12.53
N ALA A 172 -7.37 -60.60 -13.16
CA ALA A 172 -8.31 -61.44 -12.43
C ALA A 172 -7.59 -62.46 -11.55
N ASN A 173 -8.26 -62.88 -10.47
CA ASN A 173 -7.81 -63.89 -9.51
C ASN A 173 -6.45 -63.58 -8.85
N THR A 174 -6.02 -62.33 -8.89
CA THR A 174 -4.82 -61.83 -8.21
C THR A 174 -5.26 -60.98 -7.02
N GLU A 175 -4.72 -61.25 -5.83
CA GLU A 175 -4.98 -60.43 -4.65
C GLU A 175 -4.17 -59.14 -4.72
N TYR A 176 -4.85 -58.01 -4.55
CA TYR A 176 -4.25 -56.69 -4.44
C TYR A 176 -4.46 -56.13 -3.04
N ALA A 177 -3.45 -55.47 -2.50
CA ALA A 177 -3.53 -54.73 -1.26
C ALA A 177 -3.50 -53.23 -1.57
N PHE A 178 -4.36 -52.48 -0.89
CA PHE A 178 -4.48 -51.02 -1.03
C PHE A 178 -4.27 -50.37 0.32
N ASN A 179 -3.26 -49.52 0.40
CA ASN A 179 -2.98 -48.70 1.57
C ASN A 179 -3.79 -47.41 1.47
N TRP A 180 -4.51 -47.09 2.54
CA TRP A 180 -5.24 -45.84 2.68
C TRP A 180 -4.71 -45.09 3.89
N HIS A 181 -4.29 -43.85 3.66
CA HIS A 181 -3.67 -42.98 4.64
C HIS A 181 -4.72 -42.01 5.19
N TYR A 182 -4.63 -41.73 6.49
CA TYR A 182 -5.56 -40.85 7.18
C TYR A 182 -4.88 -40.14 8.34
N GLU A 183 -5.45 -39.01 8.74
CA GLU A 183 -4.99 -38.21 9.87
C GLU A 183 -6.17 -37.61 10.62
N ASN A 184 -5.97 -37.31 11.91
CA ASN A 184 -6.91 -36.51 12.68
C ASN A 184 -6.53 -35.03 12.54
N VAL A 185 -7.27 -34.26 11.73
CA VAL A 185 -7.07 -32.81 11.54
C VAL A 185 -7.82 -31.95 12.58
N GLY A 186 -8.43 -32.59 13.58
CA GLY A 186 -9.04 -31.92 14.72
C GLY A 186 -8.02 -31.44 15.75
N SER A 187 -8.50 -30.75 16.79
CA SER A 187 -7.68 -30.21 17.89
C SER A 187 -7.48 -31.14 19.09
N ALA A 188 -8.17 -32.28 19.14
CA ALA A 188 -8.24 -33.21 20.26
C ALA A 188 -8.08 -34.67 19.78
N ILE A 189 -7.81 -35.57 20.72
CA ILE A 189 -7.60 -36.99 20.44
C ILE A 189 -8.94 -37.64 20.06
N ALA A 190 -8.97 -38.38 18.95
CA ALA A 190 -10.05 -39.30 18.64
C ALA A 190 -9.78 -40.68 19.23
N THR A 191 -10.81 -41.34 19.75
CA THR A 191 -10.72 -42.66 20.41
C THR A 191 -11.71 -43.65 19.82
N ASN A 192 -11.50 -44.94 20.14
CA ASN A 192 -12.43 -46.03 19.82
C ASN A 192 -12.82 -46.07 18.32
N GLY A 193 -11.80 -46.04 17.46
CA GLY A 193 -11.96 -46.02 16.01
C GLY A 193 -12.48 -47.35 15.45
N LYS A 194 -13.67 -47.33 14.82
CA LYS A 194 -14.17 -48.40 13.96
C LYS A 194 -13.93 -47.99 12.50
N THR A 195 -13.17 -48.78 11.77
CA THR A 195 -12.80 -48.50 10.37
C THR A 195 -13.25 -49.61 9.45
N PHE A 196 -13.66 -49.26 8.24
CA PHE A 196 -13.94 -50.21 7.18
C PHE A 196 -13.67 -49.58 5.84
N ALA A 197 -12.98 -50.32 4.98
CA ALA A 197 -12.59 -49.89 3.65
C ALA A 197 -12.85 -51.02 2.68
N ARG A 198 -13.58 -50.76 1.59
CA ARG A 198 -13.96 -51.78 0.62
C ARG A 198 -13.89 -51.27 -0.81
N ILE A 199 -13.47 -52.18 -1.68
CA ILE A 199 -13.13 -51.91 -3.06
C ILE A 199 -14.19 -52.50 -3.98
N TYR A 200 -14.63 -51.68 -4.93
CA TYR A 200 -15.67 -52.00 -5.91
C TYR A 200 -15.22 -51.65 -7.32
N ILE A 201 -15.89 -52.22 -8.32
CA ILE A 201 -15.75 -51.85 -9.73
C ILE A 201 -17.10 -51.35 -10.21
N ALA A 202 -17.16 -50.13 -10.75
CA ALA A 202 -18.37 -49.55 -11.31
C ALA A 202 -18.04 -48.61 -12.47
N ASN A 203 -19.08 -48.07 -13.11
CA ASN A 203 -18.91 -47.05 -14.14
C ASN A 203 -18.20 -45.82 -13.53
N ALA A 204 -17.17 -45.33 -14.23
CA ALA A 204 -16.44 -44.14 -13.85
C ALA A 204 -17.35 -42.91 -13.95
N ASP A 205 -17.22 -42.01 -12.98
CA ASP A 205 -17.94 -40.74 -12.87
C ASP A 205 -19.47 -40.84 -13.03
N ASP A 206 -20.04 -41.98 -12.62
CA ASP A 206 -21.47 -42.26 -12.69
C ASP A 206 -22.10 -42.18 -11.30
N LYS A 207 -22.95 -41.17 -11.09
CA LYS A 207 -23.63 -40.92 -9.80
C LYS A 207 -24.55 -42.07 -9.39
N ASP A 208 -25.24 -42.70 -10.34
CA ASP A 208 -26.18 -43.79 -10.03
C ASP A 208 -25.40 -45.05 -9.64
N ALA A 209 -24.30 -45.32 -10.33
CA ALA A 209 -23.40 -46.41 -9.99
C ALA A 209 -22.80 -46.19 -8.58
N GLN A 210 -22.28 -44.99 -8.29
CA GLN A 210 -21.76 -44.64 -6.96
C GLN A 210 -22.82 -44.73 -5.86
N THR A 211 -24.06 -44.34 -6.15
CA THR A 211 -25.18 -44.50 -5.20
C THR A 211 -25.47 -45.98 -4.92
N GLY A 212 -25.38 -46.84 -5.94
CA GLY A 212 -25.44 -48.30 -5.81
C GLY A 212 -24.33 -48.83 -4.90
N LEU A 213 -23.08 -48.44 -5.16
CA LEU A 213 -21.92 -48.80 -4.35
C LEU A 213 -22.08 -48.36 -2.89
N ALA A 214 -22.56 -47.14 -2.65
CA ALA A 214 -22.82 -46.64 -1.30
C ALA A 214 -23.86 -47.49 -0.54
N LYS A 215 -24.89 -48.00 -1.22
CA LYS A 215 -25.88 -48.92 -0.62
C LYS A 215 -25.25 -50.26 -0.28
N GLU A 216 -24.47 -50.81 -1.20
CA GLU A 216 -23.74 -52.07 -1.00
C GLU A 216 -22.77 -51.97 0.17
N PHE A 217 -21.95 -50.91 0.20
CA PHE A 217 -21.03 -50.60 1.29
C PHE A 217 -21.75 -50.50 2.64
N ASN A 218 -22.91 -49.84 2.69
CA ASN A 218 -23.68 -49.76 3.94
C ASN A 218 -24.21 -51.12 4.39
N SER A 219 -24.60 -52.00 3.45
CA SER A 219 -24.95 -53.39 3.77
C SER A 219 -23.74 -54.15 4.32
N ASP A 220 -22.59 -54.01 3.66
CA ASP A 220 -21.34 -54.66 4.05
C ASP A 220 -20.86 -54.21 5.44
N TRP A 221 -20.90 -52.90 5.69
CA TRP A 221 -20.58 -52.28 6.98
C TRP A 221 -21.38 -52.85 8.15
N ASN A 222 -22.66 -53.14 7.93
CA ASN A 222 -23.55 -53.70 8.96
C ASN A 222 -23.33 -55.20 9.18
N LYS A 223 -22.85 -55.91 8.15
CA LYS A 223 -22.58 -57.36 8.21
C LYS A 223 -21.17 -57.68 8.68
N SER A 224 -20.22 -56.76 8.51
CA SER A 224 -18.82 -57.02 8.80
C SER A 224 -18.60 -57.25 10.31
N LYS A 225 -18.06 -58.43 10.63
CA LYS A 225 -17.47 -58.73 11.94
C LYS A 225 -16.02 -58.25 12.02
N GLU A 226 -15.38 -58.01 10.86
CA GLU A 226 -14.03 -57.46 10.67
C GLU A 226 -13.98 -55.95 10.94
N VAL A 227 -14.60 -55.55 12.04
CA VAL A 227 -14.36 -54.27 12.68
C VAL A 227 -13.09 -54.43 13.53
N SER A 228 -11.99 -54.82 12.90
CA SER A 228 -10.71 -54.97 13.59
C SER A 228 -9.92 -53.69 13.43
N GLY A 229 -9.72 -53.02 14.56
CA GLY A 229 -9.17 -51.67 14.63
C GLY A 229 -7.66 -51.59 14.43
N GLN A 230 -7.14 -50.36 14.54
CA GLN A 230 -5.78 -50.08 15.00
C GLN A 230 -5.59 -48.58 15.22
N SER A 231 -6.30 -48.03 16.20
CA SER A 231 -5.72 -47.13 17.19
C SER A 231 -6.75 -46.86 18.29
N ASN A 232 -6.40 -47.11 19.55
CA ASN A 232 -7.22 -46.67 20.67
C ASN A 232 -7.24 -45.13 20.75
N PHE A 233 -6.24 -44.45 20.18
CA PHE A 233 -6.02 -43.00 20.29
C PHE A 233 -5.37 -42.45 19.01
N MET A 234 -6.07 -41.56 18.30
CA MET A 234 -5.54 -40.82 17.15
C MET A 234 -5.25 -39.39 17.59
N ALA A 235 -3.97 -39.10 17.83
CA ALA A 235 -3.52 -37.76 18.15
C ALA A 235 -3.68 -36.82 16.94
N PRO A 236 -3.95 -35.52 17.17
CA PRO A 236 -3.97 -34.51 16.12
C PRO A 236 -2.73 -34.56 15.22
N ASN A 237 -2.94 -34.40 13.91
CA ASN A 237 -1.91 -34.31 12.87
C ASN A 237 -0.90 -35.46 12.85
N THR A 238 -1.30 -36.64 13.33
CA THR A 238 -0.47 -37.85 13.28
C THR A 238 -0.89 -38.69 12.08
N PRO A 239 -0.03 -38.88 11.08
CA PRO A 239 -0.34 -39.69 9.92
C PRO A 239 -0.42 -41.17 10.33
N LEU A 240 -1.50 -41.81 9.92
CA LEU A 240 -1.77 -43.23 10.10
C LEU A 240 -2.21 -43.84 8.77
N TRP A 241 -2.18 -45.16 8.68
CA TRP A 241 -2.60 -45.87 7.49
C TRP A 241 -3.25 -47.21 7.86
N GLY A 242 -4.04 -47.73 6.94
CA GLY A 242 -4.57 -49.09 7.00
C GLY A 242 -4.48 -49.73 5.62
N THR A 243 -4.71 -51.04 5.57
CA THR A 243 -4.70 -51.82 4.33
C THR A 243 -6.01 -52.55 4.15
N THR A 244 -6.56 -52.51 2.94
CA THR A 244 -7.64 -53.41 2.53
C THR A 244 -7.16 -54.28 1.37
N ARG A 245 -7.62 -55.54 1.33
CA ARG A 245 -7.23 -56.53 0.32
C ARG A 245 -8.42 -56.88 -0.56
N ARG A 246 -8.18 -57.07 -1.86
CA ARG A 246 -9.23 -57.40 -2.84
C ARG A 246 -8.68 -58.30 -3.95
N THR A 247 -9.38 -59.39 -4.21
CA THR A 247 -9.14 -60.28 -5.36
C THR A 247 -10.27 -60.18 -6.39
N PHE A 248 -10.03 -59.53 -7.52
CA PHE A 248 -11.06 -59.35 -8.55
C PHE A 248 -11.39 -60.67 -9.25
N THR A 249 -12.67 -60.99 -9.43
CA THR A 249 -13.09 -62.21 -10.13
C THR A 249 -12.92 -62.08 -11.64
N ASP A 250 -12.86 -63.22 -12.35
CA ASP A 250 -12.83 -63.24 -13.81
C ASP A 250 -14.03 -62.54 -14.45
N GLU A 251 -15.20 -62.57 -13.82
CA GLU A 251 -16.40 -61.90 -14.32
C GLU A 251 -16.30 -60.37 -14.18
N GLU A 252 -15.85 -59.89 -13.01
CA GLU A 252 -15.64 -58.46 -12.77
C GLU A 252 -14.61 -57.89 -13.75
N PHE A 253 -13.52 -58.64 -13.97
CA PHE A 253 -12.44 -58.22 -14.84
C PHE A 253 -12.81 -58.30 -16.33
N ARG A 254 -13.53 -59.34 -16.78
CA ARG A 254 -14.06 -59.40 -18.15
C ARG A 254 -14.99 -58.23 -18.45
N ASN A 255 -15.71 -57.76 -17.44
CA ASN A 255 -16.60 -56.61 -17.54
C ASN A 255 -15.91 -55.27 -17.21
N TYR A 256 -14.59 -55.25 -16.99
CA TYR A 256 -13.79 -54.06 -16.69
C TYR A 256 -13.43 -53.28 -17.97
N ASN A 257 -14.45 -52.78 -18.65
CA ASN A 257 -14.32 -51.98 -19.88
C ASN A 257 -13.80 -50.55 -19.59
N PRO A 258 -13.34 -49.78 -20.60
CA PRO A 258 -12.79 -48.43 -20.41
C PRO A 258 -13.71 -47.41 -19.73
N ARG A 259 -15.01 -47.69 -19.60
CA ARG A 259 -15.98 -46.84 -18.89
C ARG A 259 -16.07 -47.18 -17.41
N LYS A 260 -15.35 -48.20 -16.92
CA LYS A 260 -15.33 -48.58 -15.51
C LYS A 260 -14.02 -48.22 -14.83
N THR A 261 -14.13 -47.93 -13.55
CA THR A 261 -13.00 -47.72 -12.66
C THR A 261 -13.17 -48.48 -11.35
N ILE A 262 -12.07 -48.54 -10.60
CA ILE A 262 -12.01 -49.06 -9.25
C ILE A 262 -12.37 -47.91 -8.29
N TYR A 263 -13.33 -48.19 -7.42
CA TYR A 263 -13.74 -47.30 -6.33
C TYR A 263 -13.30 -47.87 -5.00
N LEU A 264 -12.73 -47.04 -4.13
CA LEU A 264 -12.53 -47.35 -2.73
C LEU A 264 -13.48 -46.50 -1.90
N LEU A 265 -14.38 -47.15 -1.16
CA LEU A 265 -15.24 -46.52 -0.17
C LEU A 265 -14.69 -46.82 1.21
N MET A 266 -14.64 -45.81 2.06
CA MET A 266 -14.08 -45.87 3.41
C MET A 266 -15.03 -45.22 4.40
N ARG A 267 -15.18 -45.83 5.57
CA ARG A 267 -15.87 -45.25 6.71
C ARG A 267 -15.02 -45.38 7.96
N PHE A 268 -14.95 -44.27 8.70
CA PHE A 268 -14.33 -44.17 10.00
C PHE A 268 -15.39 -43.71 11.01
N GLU A 269 -15.65 -44.47 12.05
CA GLU A 269 -16.41 -44.03 13.21
C GLU A 269 -15.44 -43.87 14.39
N TYR A 270 -15.52 -42.76 15.10
CA TYR A 270 -14.62 -42.40 16.20
C TYR A 270 -15.36 -41.58 17.25
N THR A 271 -14.79 -41.48 18.45
CA THR A 271 -15.34 -40.69 19.55
C THR A 271 -14.36 -39.61 19.97
N ASP A 272 -14.87 -38.40 20.19
CA ASP A 272 -14.16 -37.30 20.85
C ASP A 272 -14.97 -36.81 22.07
N GLU A 273 -14.50 -35.77 22.75
CA GLU A 273 -15.17 -35.19 23.92
C GLU A 273 -16.60 -34.68 23.63
N THR A 274 -16.95 -34.46 22.36
CA THR A 274 -18.24 -33.92 21.93
C THR A 274 -19.23 -34.99 21.46
N GLY A 275 -18.80 -36.24 21.33
CA GLY A 275 -19.66 -37.38 20.99
C GLY A 275 -19.02 -38.36 20.03
N THR A 276 -19.86 -39.19 19.41
CA THR A 276 -19.46 -40.18 18.41
C THR A 276 -19.75 -39.68 17.01
N TRP A 277 -18.73 -39.72 16.16
CA TRP A 277 -18.71 -39.12 14.83
C TRP A 277 -18.31 -40.15 13.78
N GLY A 278 -18.82 -39.95 12.58
CA GLY A 278 -18.50 -40.71 11.39
C GLY A 278 -17.86 -39.81 10.34
N THR A 279 -16.93 -40.38 9.60
CA THR A 279 -16.36 -39.82 8.37
C THR A 279 -16.51 -40.87 7.28
N ASP A 280 -17.08 -40.48 6.14
CA ASP A 280 -17.13 -41.31 4.94
C ASP A 280 -16.31 -40.64 3.84
N SER A 281 -15.60 -41.43 3.05
CA SER A 281 -14.95 -40.97 1.83
C SER A 281 -15.05 -42.04 0.74
N CYS A 282 -15.07 -41.58 -0.50
CA CYS A 282 -15.14 -42.38 -1.71
C CYS A 282 -14.20 -41.79 -2.74
N VAL A 283 -13.30 -42.63 -3.24
CA VAL A 283 -12.35 -42.25 -4.28
C VAL A 283 -12.47 -43.20 -5.45
N GLY A 284 -12.54 -42.66 -6.66
CA GLY A 284 -12.42 -43.42 -7.91
C GLY A 284 -11.05 -43.21 -8.52
N PHE A 285 -10.36 -44.27 -8.94
CA PHE A 285 -9.03 -44.11 -9.53
C PHE A 285 -9.11 -43.71 -11.00
N GLN A 286 -8.10 -42.99 -11.49
CA GLN A 286 -7.96 -42.74 -12.92
C GLN A 286 -7.50 -44.03 -13.60
N ARG A 287 -8.06 -44.27 -14.78
CA ARG A 287 -7.63 -45.35 -15.65
C ARG A 287 -6.69 -44.80 -16.72
N ASP A 288 -5.50 -45.37 -16.81
CA ASP A 288 -4.52 -45.00 -17.84
C ASP A 288 -4.67 -45.85 -19.10
N SER A 289 -4.98 -47.14 -18.92
CA SER A 289 -5.14 -48.08 -20.03
C SER A 289 -6.14 -49.19 -19.70
N ALA A 290 -6.27 -50.19 -20.57
CA ALA A 290 -7.25 -51.25 -20.34
C ALA A 290 -7.00 -52.06 -19.06
N THR A 291 -5.75 -52.13 -18.63
CA THR A 291 -5.30 -52.99 -17.53
C THR A 291 -4.42 -52.23 -16.52
N GLN A 292 -4.24 -50.92 -16.70
CA GLN A 292 -3.53 -50.04 -15.78
C GLN A 292 -4.46 -49.02 -15.14
N THR A 293 -4.25 -48.78 -13.85
CA THR A 293 -5.00 -47.83 -13.03
C THR A 293 -3.98 -47.00 -12.28
N ASP A 294 -4.07 -45.68 -12.39
CA ASP A 294 -3.22 -44.75 -11.66
C ASP A 294 -3.87 -44.41 -10.32
N THR A 295 -3.24 -44.84 -9.23
CA THR A 295 -3.69 -44.50 -7.88
C THR A 295 -3.25 -43.11 -7.44
N LYS A 296 -2.39 -42.42 -8.20
CA LYS A 296 -1.95 -41.04 -7.92
C LYS A 296 -2.95 -40.00 -8.42
N ILE A 297 -3.79 -40.37 -9.37
CA ILE A 297 -4.87 -39.52 -9.88
C ILE A 297 -6.20 -40.14 -9.44
N TRP A 298 -6.89 -39.42 -8.57
CA TRP A 298 -8.18 -39.84 -8.01
C TRP A 298 -9.27 -38.80 -8.29
N HIS A 299 -10.48 -39.31 -8.50
CA HIS A 299 -11.69 -38.53 -8.70
C HIS A 299 -12.53 -38.58 -7.43
N VAL A 300 -13.02 -37.42 -7.03
CA VAL A 300 -13.94 -37.30 -5.90
C VAL A 300 -15.29 -37.89 -6.33
N CYS A 301 -15.89 -38.73 -5.48
CA CYS A 301 -17.22 -39.26 -5.76
C CYS A 301 -18.31 -38.18 -5.57
N TYR A 302 -19.38 -38.28 -6.35
CA TYR A 302 -20.60 -37.47 -6.21
C TYR A 302 -21.42 -37.81 -4.96
N THR A 303 -21.18 -38.99 -4.37
CA THR A 303 -21.88 -39.48 -3.18
C THR A 303 -20.90 -40.14 -2.21
N PHE A 304 -21.35 -40.39 -0.98
CA PHE A 304 -20.55 -41.07 0.05
C PHE A 304 -19.34 -40.27 0.55
N GLU A 305 -19.40 -38.95 0.44
CA GLU A 305 -18.39 -38.01 0.98
C GLU A 305 -19.00 -37.23 2.15
N ARG A 306 -18.59 -37.56 3.38
CA ARG A 306 -19.08 -36.92 4.61
C ARG A 306 -17.95 -36.76 5.60
N PHE A 307 -17.48 -35.52 5.76
CA PHE A 307 -16.27 -35.24 6.53
C PHE A 307 -16.40 -35.45 8.05
N ARG A 308 -17.55 -35.11 8.65
CA ARG A 308 -17.86 -35.35 10.07
C ARG A 308 -19.36 -35.30 10.29
N TYR A 309 -19.97 -36.38 10.77
CA TYR A 309 -21.40 -36.44 11.07
C TYR A 309 -21.67 -37.24 12.34
N PRO A 310 -22.71 -36.92 13.13
CA PRO A 310 -23.01 -37.67 14.34
C PRO A 310 -23.47 -39.10 14.01
N VAL A 311 -22.90 -40.10 14.67
CA VAL A 311 -23.32 -41.51 14.56
C VAL A 311 -24.53 -41.73 15.47
N GLY A 312 -25.59 -42.36 14.96
CA GLY A 312 -26.79 -42.70 15.74
C GLY A 312 -27.95 -41.70 15.69
N GLN A 313 -27.80 -40.52 15.06
CA GLN A 313 -28.96 -39.74 14.66
C GLN A 313 -29.59 -40.37 13.41
N GLN A 314 -30.82 -40.87 13.54
CA GLN A 314 -31.57 -41.47 12.44
C GLN A 314 -31.58 -40.55 11.22
N LYS A 315 -31.22 -41.12 10.07
CA LYS A 315 -31.19 -40.47 8.75
C LYS A 315 -32.52 -39.77 8.48
N LYS A 316 -32.56 -38.43 8.51
CA LYS A 316 -33.47 -37.71 7.61
C LYS A 316 -32.84 -37.76 6.22
N PRO A 317 -33.52 -38.31 5.20
CA PRO A 317 -33.01 -38.23 3.84
C PRO A 317 -32.85 -36.75 3.46
N LEU A 318 -31.71 -36.42 2.87
CA LEU A 318 -31.51 -35.17 2.16
C LEU A 318 -32.60 -35.08 1.08
N GLN A 319 -33.48 -34.08 1.21
CA GLN A 319 -34.38 -33.65 0.15
C GLN A 319 -33.60 -32.86 -0.91
#